data_AF-A0A7Y5WXA4-F1
#
_entry.id   AF-A0A7Y5WXA4-F1
#
_cell.length_a   1.000
_cell.length_b   1.000
_cell.length_c   1.000
_cell.angle_alpha   90.00
_cell.angle_beta   90.00
_cell.angle_gamma   90.00
#
_symmetry.space_group_name_H-M   'P 1'
#
loop_
_entity.id
_entity.type
_entity.pdbx_description
1 polymer ?
#
loop_
_entity_poly.entity_id
_entity_poly.type
_entity_poly.pdbx_seq_one_letter_code
_entity_poly.pdbx_strand_id
1 'polypeptide(L)' 'MDENSALSRLGALQIETPSWGYGNSGTRFHVYPWPGAARTVQERIADAALVHRF' A
#
# COMPACT_ATOMS: atom_id res chain seq x y z
N MET A 1 -6.06 29.71 -0.05
CA MET A 1 -6.52 28.45 -0.66
C MET A 1 -7.77 28.08 0.08
N ASP A 2 -8.90 27.96 -0.61
CA ASP A 2 -10.14 27.48 -0.03
C ASP A 2 -10.06 25.95 0.16
N GLU A 3 -10.92 25.43 1.04
CA GLU A 3 -10.98 24.01 1.39
C GLU A 3 -11.23 23.12 0.17
N ASN A 4 -12.17 23.50 -0.70
CA ASN A 4 -12.52 22.72 -1.88
C ASN A 4 -11.34 22.63 -2.87
N SER A 5 -10.62 23.73 -3.07
CA SER A 5 -9.39 23.76 -3.87
C SER A 5 -8.28 22.86 -3.29
N ALA A 6 -8.12 22.83 -1.96
CA ALA A 6 -7.16 21.94 -1.31
C ALA A 6 -7.54 20.46 -1.48
N LEU A 7 -8.81 20.10 -1.24
CA LEU A 7 -9.31 18.73 -1.37
C LEU A 7 -9.21 18.22 -2.81
N SER A 8 -9.54 19.06 -3.79
CA SER A 8 -9.41 18.71 -5.21
C SER A 8 -7.96 18.38 -5.59
N ARG A 9 -6.99 19.16 -5.08
CA ARG A 9 -5.57 18.91 -5.33
C ARG A 9 -5.07 17.64 -4.65
N LEU A 10 -5.56 17.33 -3.45
CA LEU A 10 -5.23 16.09 -2.76
C LEU A 10 -5.78 14.86 -3.48
N GLY A 11 -7.01 14.91 -3.99
CA GLY A 11 -7.60 13.80 -4.75
C GLY A 11 -6.88 13.50 -6.08
N ALA A 12 -6.13 14.46 -6.63
CA ALA A 12 -5.34 14.27 -7.84
C ALA A 12 -3.90 13.77 -7.57
N LEU A 13 -3.48 13.71 -6.31
CA LEU A 13 -2.12 13.29 -5.96
C LEU A 13 -1.98 11.77 -6.09
N GLN A 14 -1.13 11.32 -7.02
CA GLN A 14 -0.78 9.91 -7.14
C GLN A 14 0.42 9.59 -6.25
N ILE A 15 0.26 8.57 -5.39
CA ILE A 15 1.31 8.08 -4.50
C ILE A 15 1.56 6.61 -4.84
N GLU A 16 2.80 6.32 -5.22
CA GLU A 16 3.24 4.96 -5.51
C GLU A 16 3.30 4.11 -4.24
N THR A 17 2.84 2.86 -4.35
CA THR A 17 2.88 1.91 -3.24
C THR A 17 4.10 0.98 -3.33
N PRO A 18 4.87 0.78 -2.26
CA PRO A 18 6.04 -0.08 -2.28
C PRO A 18 5.65 -1.56 -2.29
N SER A 19 6.09 -2.32 -3.30
CA SER A 19 5.71 -3.74 -3.46
C SER A 19 6.13 -4.64 -2.29
N TRP A 20 7.21 -4.32 -1.57
CA TRP A 20 7.66 -5.09 -0.41
C TRP A 20 6.80 -4.87 0.85
N GLY A 21 5.95 -3.83 0.86
CA GLY A 21 5.06 -3.52 1.99
C GLY A 21 3.90 -4.50 2.16
N TYR A 22 3.57 -5.26 1.11
CA TYR A 22 2.50 -6.26 1.13
C TYR A 22 2.92 -7.63 1.69
N GLY A 23 4.22 -7.84 1.91
CA GLY A 23 4.75 -9.07 2.49
C GLY A 23 4.87 -9.02 4.01
N ASN A 24 5.42 -10.08 4.60
CA ASN A 24 5.81 -10.06 6.02
C ASN A 24 6.89 -9.01 6.26
N SER A 25 6.73 -8.21 7.31
CA SER A 25 7.69 -7.19 7.72
C SER A 25 8.29 -7.53 9.10
N GLY A 26 9.44 -6.95 9.39
CA GLY A 26 10.13 -7.19 10.65
C GLY A 26 11.41 -6.40 10.77
N THR A 27 12.19 -6.73 11.78
CA THR A 27 13.49 -6.11 12.06
C THR A 27 14.59 -7.16 12.05
N ARG A 28 15.84 -6.75 12.30
CA ARG A 28 16.96 -7.68 12.51
C ARG A 28 16.75 -8.70 13.63
N PHE A 29 15.78 -8.47 14.53
CA PHE A 29 15.50 -9.36 15.65
C PHE A 29 14.46 -10.42 15.31
N HIS A 30 13.43 -10.06 14.54
CA HIS A 30 12.35 -10.98 14.21
C HIS A 30 11.47 -10.47 13.06
N VAL A 31 10.88 -11.41 12.33
CA VAL A 31 9.81 -11.19 11.34
C VAL A 31 8.61 -12.00 11.81
N TYR A 32 7.46 -11.35 12.01
CA TYR A 32 6.23 -12.02 12.45
C TYR A 32 5.38 -12.38 11.23
N PRO A 33 5.30 -13.68 10.84
CA PRO A 33 4.50 -14.08 9.70
C PRO A 33 3.00 -13.98 10.02
N TRP A 34 2.20 -13.51 9.06
CA TRP A 34 0.74 -13.57 9.14
C TRP A 34 0.13 -14.25 7.89
N PRO A 35 -1.01 -14.95 8.01
CA PRO A 35 -1.54 -15.76 6.92
C PRO A 35 -1.92 -14.99 5.65
N GLY A 36 -2.20 -13.69 5.76
CA GLY A 36 -2.60 -12.86 4.63
C GLY A 36 -1.46 -12.10 3.96
N ALA A 37 -0.20 -12.27 4.39
CA ALA A 37 0.93 -11.65 3.70
C ALA A 37 1.07 -12.19 2.28
N ALA A 38 1.32 -11.30 1.31
CA ALA A 38 1.63 -11.69 -0.06
C ALA A 38 2.95 -12.49 -0.12
N ARG A 39 2.91 -13.66 -0.74
CA ARG A 39 4.02 -14.60 -0.94
C ARG A 39 4.52 -14.60 -2.39
N THR A 40 3.66 -14.21 -3.33
CA THR A 40 3.97 -14.14 -4.76
C THR A 40 3.86 -12.71 -5.30
N VAL A 41 4.46 -12.45 -6.46
CA VAL A 41 4.35 -11.14 -7.14
C VAL A 41 2.89 -10.86 -7.52
N GLN A 42 2.14 -11.88 -7.93
CA GLN A 42 0.74 -11.78 -8.30
C GLN A 42 -0.12 -11.39 -7.10
N GLU A 43 0.13 -11.97 -5.93
CA GLU A 43 -0.55 -11.58 -4.68
C GLU A 43 -0.24 -10.11 -4.33
N ARG A 44 1.01 -9.65 -4.46
CA ARG A 44 1.36 -8.23 -4.22
C ARG A 44 0.62 -7.27 -5.17
N ILE A 45 0.49 -7.65 -6.44
CA ILE A 45 -0.26 -6.86 -7.42
C ILE A 45 -1.75 -6.85 -7.07
N ALA A 46 -2.31 -7.98 -6.64
CA ALA A 46 -3.71 -8.06 -6.21
C ALA A 46 -3.98 -7.16 -4.97
N ASP A 47 -3.07 -7.18 -4.00
CA ASP A 47 -3.17 -6.34 -2.79
C ASP A 47 -3.00 -4.85 -3.13
N ALA A 48 -2.07 -4.50 -4.01
CA ALA A 48 -1.90 -3.13 -4.49
C ALA A 48 -3.14 -2.63 -5.24
N ALA A 49 -3.75 -3.48 -6.08
CA ALA A 49 -5.00 -3.17 -6.76
C ALA A 49 -6.17 -2.99 -5.79
N LEU A 50 -6.21 -3.73 -4.68
CA LEU A 50 -7.20 -3.54 -3.62
C LEU A 50 -7.03 -2.18 -2.93
N VAL A 51 -5.79 -1.80 -2.59
CA VAL A 51 -5.50 -0.47 -2.00
C VAL A 51 -5.87 0.64 -2.96
N HIS A 52 -5.54 0.53 -4.24
CA HIS A 52 -5.85 1.56 -5.25
C HIS A 52 -7.36 1.74 -5.50
N ARG A 53 -8.18 0.74 -5.17
CA ARG A 53 -9.63 0.80 -5.37
C ARG A 53 -10.33 1.79 -4.44
N PHE A 54 -9.75 2.04 -3.26
CA PHE A 54 -10.38 2.80 -2.18
C PHE A 54 -9.63 4.11 -1.92
#